data_AF-A0A172YRS8-F1
#
_entry.id   AF-A0A172YRS8-F1
#
_cell.length_a   1.000
_cell.length_b   1.000
_cell.length_c   1.000
_cell.angle_alpha   90.00
_cell.angle_beta   90.00
_cell.angle_gamma   90.00
#
_symmetry.space_group_name_H-M   'P 1'
#
loop_
_entity.id
_entity.type
_entity.pdbx_description
1 polymer ?
#
loop_
_entity_poly.entity_id
_entity_poly.type
_entity_poly.pdbx_seq_one_letter_code
_entity_poly.pdbx_strand_id
1 'polypeptide(L)' 'MSMKFISRFVAILALIMILAALSIQFFFDPHYTVVFWILAVPVILAAPILASVVLASNEELGLHQVN' A
#
# COMPACT_ATOMS: atom_id res chain seq x y z
N MET A 1 -11.05 0.59 14.25
CA MET A 1 -9.73 0.20 13.74
C MET A 1 -8.67 0.54 14.78
N SER A 2 -7.74 -0.38 15.04
CA SER A 2 -6.58 -0.12 15.90
C SER A 2 -5.76 1.04 15.33
N MET A 3 -5.36 2.00 16.15
CA MET A 3 -4.50 3.12 15.73
C MET A 3 -3.15 2.63 15.18
N LYS A 4 -2.74 1.41 15.58
CA LYS A 4 -1.55 0.70 15.05
C LYS A 4 -1.75 0.21 13.61
N PHE A 5 -2.97 -0.16 13.23
CA PHE A 5 -3.29 -0.58 11.86
C PHE A 5 -3.19 0.62 10.90
N ILE A 6 -3.79 1.75 11.29
CA ILE A 6 -3.80 2.97 10.47
C ILE A 6 -2.38 3.49 10.25
N SER A 7 -1.54 3.50 11.29
CA SER A 7 -0.15 3.97 11.15
C SER A 7 0.69 3.07 10.23
N ARG A 8 0.52 1.74 10.32
CA ARG A 8 1.17 0.78 9.40
C ARG A 8 0.71 0.99 7.96
N PHE A 9 -0.60 1.14 7.76
CA PHE A 9 -1.18 1.39 6.45
C PHE A 9 -0.61 2.66 5.80
N VAL A 10 -0.61 3.78 6.53
CA VAL A 10 -0.09 5.06 6.02
C VAL A 10 1.42 4.97 5.73
N ALA A 11 2.19 4.30 6.59
CA ALA A 11 3.62 4.11 6.36
C ALA A 11 3.91 3.29 5.09
N ILE A 12 3.19 2.19 4.87
CA ILE A 12 3.33 1.34 3.69
C ILE A 12 2.87 2.09 2.43
N LEU A 13 1.75 2.81 2.50
CA LEU A 13 1.24 3.64 1.40
C LEU A 13 2.26 4.70 0.99
N ALA A 14 2.82 5.43 1.95
CA ALA A 14 3.82 6.46 1.68
C ALA A 14 5.08 5.87 1.03
N LEU A 15 5.55 4.71 1.52
CA LEU A 15 6.70 4.02 0.95
C LEU A 15 6.47 3.63 -0.52
N ILE A 16 5.30 3.06 -0.82
CA ILE A 16 4.94 2.64 -2.19
C ILE A 16 4.80 3.86 -3.11
N MET A 17 4.22 4.96 -2.62
CA MET A 17 4.13 6.22 -3.38
C MET A 17 5.51 6.77 -3.75
N ILE A 18 6.45 6.77 -2.80
CA ILE A 18 7.82 7.25 -3.04
C ILE A 18 8.53 6.33 -4.04
N LEU A 19 8.46 5.02 -3.86
CA LEU A 19 9.07 4.05 -4.78
C LEU A 19 8.50 4.17 -6.20
N ALA A 20 7.18 4.33 -6.34
CA ALA A 20 6.53 4.52 -7.62
C ALA A 20 6.98 5.84 -8.27
N ALA A 21 7.00 6.94 -7.52
CA ALA A 21 7.45 8.23 -8.03
C ALA A 21 8.91 8.19 -8.51
N LEU A 22 9.82 7.62 -7.71
CA LEU A 22 11.22 7.43 -8.11
C LEU A 22 11.31 6.54 -9.34
N SER A 23 10.59 5.42 -9.37
CA SER A 23 10.64 4.50 -10.51
C SER A 23 10.19 5.19 -11.80
N ILE A 24 9.06 5.88 -11.77
CA ILE A 24 8.51 6.62 -12.92
C ILE A 24 9.47 7.72 -13.37
N GLN A 25 10.04 8.49 -12.43
CA GLN A 25 10.90 9.62 -12.74
C GLN A 25 12.27 9.22 -13.29
N PHE A 26 12.86 8.13 -12.80
CA PHE A 26 14.23 7.74 -13.16
C PHE A 26 14.30 6.72 -14.31
N PHE A 27 13.29 5.88 -14.49
CA PHE A 27 13.36 4.75 -15.44
C PHE A 27 12.45 4.91 -16.67
N PHE A 28 11.50 5.84 -16.66
CA PHE A 28 10.50 5.96 -17.72
C PHE A 28 10.51 7.33 -18.41
N ASP A 29 10.00 7.35 -19.65
CA ASP A 29 9.89 8.58 -20.42
C ASP A 29 8.86 9.53 -19.78
N PRO A 30 9.22 10.80 -19.54
CA PRO A 30 8.33 11.79 -18.95
C PRO A 30 7.00 11.95 -19.68
N HIS A 31 6.95 11.70 -20.99
CA HIS A 31 5.75 11.81 -21.81
C HIS A 31 4.62 10.89 -21.32
N TYR A 32 4.96 9.73 -20.74
CA TYR A 32 3.99 8.73 -20.27
C TYR A 32 3.78 8.75 -18.75
N THR A 33 4.35 9.72 -18.04
CA THR A 33 4.27 9.84 -16.57
C THR A 33 2.84 9.66 -16.06
N VAL A 34 1.87 10.35 -16.66
CA VAL A 34 0.46 10.29 -16.26
C VAL A 34 -0.12 8.89 -16.45
N VAL A 35 0.21 8.23 -17.57
CA VAL A 35 -0.24 6.87 -17.87
C VAL A 35 0.31 5.89 -16.82
N PHE A 36 1.59 6.00 -16.46
CA PHE A 36 2.17 5.15 -15.42
C PHE A 36 1.56 5.38 -14.04
N TRP A 37 1.22 6.62 -13.68
CA TRP A 37 0.50 6.89 -12.44
C TRP A 37 -0.90 6.26 -12.43
N ILE A 38 -1.64 6.33 -13.54
CA ILE A 38 -2.95 5.68 -13.66
C ILE A 38 -2.81 4.16 -13.46
N LEU A 39 -1.80 3.53 -14.07
CA LEU A 39 -1.54 2.10 -13.91
C LEU A 39 -1.04 1.74 -12.50
N ALA A 40 -0.37 2.67 -11.81
CA ALA A 40 0.10 2.47 -10.45
C ALA A 40 -1.02 2.60 -9.42
N VAL A 41 -2.09 3.36 -9.67
CA VAL A 41 -3.20 3.60 -8.71
C VAL A 41 -3.78 2.29 -8.13
N PRO A 42 -4.13 1.25 -8.93
CA PRO A 42 -4.60 -0.01 -8.38
C PRO A 42 -3.61 -0.66 -7.42
N VAL A 43 -2.30 -0.60 -7.73
CA VAL A 43 -1.24 -1.18 -6.89
C VAL A 43 -1.06 -0.35 -5.61
N ILE A 44 -1.02 0.97 -5.73
CA ILE A 44 -0.90 1.92 -4.61
C ILE A 44 -2.07 1.76 -3.64
N LEU A 45 -3.26 1.43 -4.11
CA LEU A 45 -4.42 1.21 -3.25
C LEU A 45 -4.50 -0.22 -2.71
N ALA A 46 -4.27 -1.23 -3.55
CA ALA A 46 -4.42 -2.63 -3.15
C ALA A 46 -3.28 -3.12 -2.24
N ALA A 47 -2.03 -2.77 -2.54
CA ALA A 47 -0.87 -3.30 -1.84
C ALA A 47 -0.83 -2.90 -0.35
N PRO A 48 -1.07 -1.63 0.06
CA PRO A 48 -1.09 -1.27 1.48
C PRO A 48 -2.26 -1.91 2.23
N ILE A 49 -3.42 -2.10 1.58
CA ILE A 49 -4.57 -2.78 2.20
C ILE A 49 -4.21 -4.24 2.47
N LEU A 50 -3.76 -4.97 1.44
CA LEU A 50 -3.37 -6.38 1.57
C LEU A 50 -2.23 -6.58 2.56
N ALA A 51 -1.18 -5.75 2.47
CA ALA A 51 -0.07 -5.79 3.41
C ALA A 51 -0.54 -5.54 4.84
N SER A 52 -1.42 -4.55 5.06
CA SER A 52 -1.91 -4.25 6.41
C SER A 52 -2.81 -5.35 6.97
N VAL A 53 -3.59 -6.03 6.12
CA VAL A 53 -4.41 -7.19 6.51
C VAL A 53 -3.53 -8.39 6.85
N VAL A 54 -2.52 -8.70 6.03
CA VAL A 54 -1.58 -9.80 6.29
C VAL A 54 -0.75 -9.57 7.55
N LEU A 55 -0.37 -8.31 7.82
CA LEU A 55 0.39 -7.94 9.02
C LEU A 55 -0.46 -7.73 10.27
N ALA A 56 -1.79 -7.72 10.14
CA ALA A 56 -2.68 -7.62 11.29
C ALA A 56 -2.72 -8.96 12.02
N SER A 57 -2.53 -8.92 13.34
CA SER A 57 -2.68 -10.11 14.18
C SER A 57 -4.15 -10.53 14.29
N ASN A 58 -4.41 -11.82 14.58
CA ASN A 58 -5.77 -12.34 14.77
C ASN A 58 -6.60 -11.57 15.82
N GLU A 59 -5.96 -11.02 16.86
CA GLU A 59 -6.61 -10.13 17.84
C GLU A 59 -7.10 -8.80 17.24
N GLU A 60 -6.45 -8.27 16.21
CA GLU A 60 -6.87 -7.02 15.55
C GLU A 60 -7.94 -7.26 14.48
N LEU A 61 -8.03 -8.49 13.94
CA LEU A 61 -9.03 -8.92 12.96
C LEU A 61 -10.30 -9.52 13.60
N GLY A 62 -10.32 -9.69 14.93
CA GLY A 62 -11.48 -10.24 15.65
C GLY A 62 -11.71 -11.74 15.41
N LEU A 63 -10.73 -12.46 14.88
CA LEU A 63 -10.81 -13.90 14.67
C LEU A 63 -10.57 -14.61 16.01
N HIS A 64 -11.64 -14.75 16.81
CA HIS A 64 -11.64 -15.73 17.89
C HIS A 64 -11.40 -17.10 17.26
N GLN A 65 -10.36 -17.80 17.73
CA GLN A 65 -10.13 -19.21 17.42
C GLN A 65 -11.40 -19.99 17.79
N VAL A 66 -12.21 -20.32 16.78
CA VAL A 66 -13.25 -21.33 16.92
C VAL A 66 -12.49 -22.65 17.01
N ASN A 67 -12.37 -23.12 18.26
CA ASN A 67 -11.81 -24.41 18.64
C ASN A 67 -12.45 -25.56 17.86
#